data_AF-A0A261AYF9-F1
#
_entry.id   AF-A0A261AYF9-F1
#
_cell.length_a   1.000
_cell.length_b   1.000
_cell.length_c   1.000
_cell.angle_alpha   90.00
_cell.angle_beta   90.00
_cell.angle_gamma   90.00
#
_symmetry.space_group_name_H-M   'P 1'
#
loop_
_entity.id
_entity.type
_entity.pdbx_description
1 polymer ?
#
loop_
_entity_poly.entity_id
_entity_poly.type
_entity_poly.pdbx_seq_one_letter_code
_entity_poly.pdbx_strand_id
1 'polypeptide(L)'
;PFNFKSVHYMDGGWVTMDVLKSIRHSGSVELDRTNFSCKDINEYIHHWVNSEEDIIRDLSIGVNRKLKFNEQELLNKLAFATCQCQNKTYHFIKAKNNENRNFTFAQVSYDIFCPYKIKIVTDEPEIGLSAYIFKHLEDIEEIQKLNEVREKIEELEMKCMEVLEEEASDTEKERIRKELELVVKTRNLIETRLDAIRSQWKNFLTHFYAVLLRLAG
;
A
#
# COMPACT_ATOMS: atom_id res chain seq x y z
N PRO A 1 -5.13 -6.07 28.07
CA PRO A 1 -5.59 -4.70 28.45
C PRO A 1 -6.78 -4.17 27.63
N PHE A 2 -7.01 -4.68 26.41
CA PHE A 2 -8.02 -4.14 25.49
C PHE A 2 -9.18 -5.10 25.21
N ASN A 3 -9.64 -5.84 26.22
CA ASN A 3 -10.71 -6.84 26.06
C ASN A 3 -12.12 -6.21 26.03
N PHE A 4 -12.26 -4.98 25.53
CA PHE A 4 -13.51 -4.25 25.48
C PHE A 4 -13.87 -3.87 24.05
N LYS A 5 -15.17 -3.74 23.78
CA LYS A 5 -15.68 -3.35 22.46
C LYS A 5 -15.14 -1.99 22.00
N SER A 6 -14.93 -1.06 22.93
CA SER A 6 -14.28 0.21 22.68
C SER A 6 -13.47 0.63 23.90
N VAL A 7 -12.28 1.20 23.68
CA VAL A 7 -11.39 1.69 24.72
C VAL A 7 -10.88 3.07 24.34
N HIS A 8 -11.00 4.03 25.25
CA HIS A 8 -10.49 5.39 25.08
C HIS A 8 -9.57 5.77 26.24
N TYR A 9 -8.34 6.14 25.92
CA TYR A 9 -7.36 6.70 26.85
C TYR A 9 -6.92 8.09 26.37
N MET A 10 -7.19 9.11 27.18
CA MET A 10 -6.71 10.47 26.92
C MET A 10 -5.17 10.58 27.03
N ASP A 11 -4.59 9.79 27.93
CA ASP A 11 -3.14 9.62 28.10
C ASP A 11 -2.75 8.16 27.86
N GLY A 12 -2.18 7.91 26.68
CA GLY A 12 -1.60 6.65 26.26
C GLY A 12 -0.07 6.66 26.29
N GLY A 13 0.57 7.55 27.05
CA GLY A 13 2.03 7.64 27.12
C GLY A 13 2.71 6.37 27.64
N TRP A 14 1.99 5.54 28.37
CA TRP A 14 2.43 4.24 28.88
C TRP A 14 2.36 3.11 27.84
N VAL A 15 1.65 3.31 26.73
CA VAL A 15 1.48 2.28 25.69
C VAL A 15 2.79 2.08 24.94
N THR A 16 3.35 0.88 25.02
CA THR A 16 4.52 0.47 24.24
C THR A 16 4.11 -0.17 22.92
N MET A 17 5.07 -0.34 22.00
CA MET A 17 4.82 -1.04 20.74
C MET A 17 4.32 -2.48 20.97
N ASP A 18 4.87 -3.19 21.95
CA ASP A 18 4.41 -4.55 22.29
C ASP A 18 2.96 -4.55 22.79
N VAL A 19 2.59 -3.56 23.61
CA VAL A 19 1.20 -3.38 24.06
C VAL A 19 0.28 -3.13 22.87
N LEU A 20 0.69 -2.24 21.95
CA LEU A 20 -0.09 -1.91 20.75
C LEU A 20 -0.25 -3.13 19.83
N LYS A 21 0.84 -3.88 19.57
CA LYS A 21 0.82 -5.12 18.77
C LYS A 21 0.05 -6.26 19.45
N SER A 22 -0.07 -6.25 20.77
CA SER A 22 -0.86 -7.25 21.53
C SER A 22 -2.37 -7.00 21.49
N ILE A 23 -2.81 -5.85 20.95
CA ILE A 23 -4.23 -5.56 20.79
C ILE A 23 -4.86 -6.64 19.89
N ARG A 24 -5.87 -7.31 20.44
CA ARG A 24 -6.68 -8.31 19.75
C ARG A 24 -8.12 -8.13 20.21
N HIS A 25 -9.06 -8.40 19.32
CA HIS A 25 -10.50 -8.47 19.62
C HIS A 25 -11.15 -7.18 20.18
N SER A 26 -10.46 -6.04 20.19
CA SER A 26 -11.04 -4.74 20.51
C SER A 26 -11.71 -4.15 19.27
N GLY A 27 -12.95 -3.67 19.41
CA GLY A 27 -13.67 -3.05 18.29
C GLY A 27 -13.10 -1.69 17.90
N SER A 28 -12.87 -0.81 18.87
CA SER A 28 -12.25 0.51 18.66
C SER A 28 -11.27 0.85 19.78
N VAL A 29 -10.09 1.33 19.44
CA VAL A 29 -9.09 1.79 20.41
C VAL A 29 -8.69 3.22 20.08
N GLU A 30 -8.80 4.10 21.06
CA GLU A 30 -8.46 5.52 20.92
C GLU A 30 -7.42 5.91 21.98
N LEU A 31 -6.24 6.33 21.52
CA LEU A 31 -5.11 6.75 22.34
C LEU A 31 -4.75 8.20 21.95
N ASP A 32 -5.23 9.20 22.68
CA ASP A 32 -5.12 10.61 22.23
C ASP A 32 -3.71 11.20 22.32
N ARG A 33 -2.95 10.84 23.36
CA ARG A 33 -1.59 11.33 23.59
C ARG A 33 -0.68 10.14 23.79
N THR A 34 0.25 9.93 22.88
CA THR A 34 1.24 8.86 23.00
C THR A 34 2.65 9.40 22.77
N ASN A 35 3.64 8.54 22.98
CA ASN A 35 5.04 8.84 22.69
C ASN A 35 5.46 8.39 21.28
N PHE A 36 4.55 7.82 20.48
CA PHE A 36 4.86 7.29 19.15
C PHE A 36 5.15 8.38 18.12
N SER A 37 6.17 8.14 17.31
CA SER A 37 6.48 8.89 16.09
C SER A 37 5.72 8.32 14.88
N CYS A 38 5.76 9.03 13.74
CA CYS A 38 5.25 8.50 12.47
C CYS A 38 5.96 7.19 12.08
N LYS A 39 7.26 7.08 12.36
CA LYS A 39 8.03 5.85 12.16
C LYS A 39 7.54 4.68 13.01
N ASP A 40 7.19 4.91 14.27
CA ASP A 40 6.65 3.84 15.12
C ASP A 40 5.27 3.39 14.61
N ILE A 41 4.43 4.33 14.20
CA ILE A 41 3.10 4.00 13.63
C ILE A 41 3.27 3.25 12.30
N ASN A 42 4.26 3.60 11.48
CA ASN A 42 4.63 2.84 10.29
C ASN A 42 5.02 1.39 10.64
N GLU A 43 5.81 1.16 11.69
CA GLU A 43 6.15 -0.18 12.17
C GLU A 43 4.89 -0.98 12.56
N TYR A 44 3.93 -0.35 13.23
CA TYR A 44 2.65 -0.98 13.54
C TYR A 44 1.84 -1.33 12.28
N ILE A 45 1.77 -0.42 11.30
CA ILE A 45 1.10 -0.68 10.01
C ILE A 45 1.77 -1.86 9.30
N HIS A 46 3.09 -1.95 9.29
CA HIS A 46 3.80 -3.12 8.76
C HIS A 46 3.45 -4.40 9.50
N HIS A 47 3.34 -4.37 10.84
CA HIS A 47 2.89 -5.53 11.60
C HIS A 47 1.48 -5.97 11.15
N TRP A 48 0.56 -5.03 10.97
CA TRP A 48 -0.79 -5.31 10.45
C TRP A 48 -0.77 -5.89 9.04
N VAL A 49 0.01 -5.29 8.11
CA VAL A 49 0.11 -5.74 6.71
C VAL A 49 0.59 -7.19 6.60
N ASN A 50 1.49 -7.61 7.48
CA ASN A 50 2.08 -8.96 7.47
C ASN A 50 1.35 -9.95 8.40
N SER A 51 0.29 -9.53 9.10
CA SER A 51 -0.50 -10.42 9.97
C SER A 51 -1.37 -11.37 9.15
N GLU A 52 -1.49 -12.62 9.60
CA GLU A 52 -2.40 -13.62 9.03
C GLU A 52 -3.83 -13.49 9.55
N GLU A 53 -4.01 -12.79 10.68
CA GLU A 53 -5.29 -12.61 11.37
C GLU A 53 -5.71 -11.14 11.42
N ASP A 54 -7.01 -10.92 11.64
CA ASP A 54 -7.58 -9.60 11.91
C ASP A 54 -7.25 -9.11 13.32
N ILE A 55 -6.29 -8.21 13.42
CA ILE A 55 -5.78 -7.72 14.72
C ILE A 55 -6.50 -6.47 15.24
N ILE A 56 -7.05 -5.63 14.35
CA ILE A 56 -7.71 -4.37 14.71
C ILE A 56 -8.78 -4.00 13.69
N ARG A 57 -9.84 -3.30 14.13
CA ARG A 57 -10.86 -2.72 13.25
C ARG A 57 -10.80 -1.20 13.16
N ASP A 58 -10.72 -0.53 14.30
CA ASP A 58 -10.57 0.94 14.37
C ASP A 58 -9.51 1.29 15.44
N LEU A 59 -8.43 1.92 15.02
CA LEU A 59 -7.40 2.48 15.89
C LEU A 59 -7.25 3.96 15.59
N SER A 60 -7.46 4.79 16.61
CA SER A 60 -7.04 6.18 16.59
C SER A 60 -5.88 6.38 17.55
N ILE A 61 -4.77 6.90 17.03
CA ILE A 61 -3.53 7.03 17.76
C ILE A 61 -2.94 8.42 17.59
N GLY A 62 -2.65 9.06 18.72
CA GLY A 62 -2.01 10.36 18.78
C GLY A 62 -0.53 10.23 18.50
N VAL A 63 0.01 11.09 17.63
CA VAL A 63 1.45 11.22 17.41
C VAL A 63 2.05 12.09 18.52
N ASN A 64 3.28 11.80 18.90
CA ASN A 64 4.04 12.61 19.84
C ASN A 64 4.10 14.07 19.37
N ARG A 65 3.41 14.96 20.10
CA ARG A 65 3.27 16.38 19.75
C ARG A 65 4.59 17.17 19.79
N LYS A 66 5.66 16.59 20.35
CA LYS A 66 7.00 17.17 20.32
C LYS A 66 7.74 16.90 19.00
N LEU A 67 7.27 15.95 18.22
CA LEU A 67 7.84 15.59 16.92
C LEU A 67 7.03 16.25 15.80
N LYS A 68 7.72 16.65 14.73
CA LYS A 68 7.06 17.12 13.52
C LYS A 68 6.43 15.92 12.82
N PHE A 69 5.17 16.05 12.42
CA PHE A 69 4.52 15.03 11.60
C PHE A 69 5.28 14.83 10.27
N ASN A 70 5.53 13.57 9.91
CA ASN A 70 6.24 13.19 8.70
C ASN A 70 5.50 12.06 7.98
N GLU A 71 4.77 12.42 6.92
CA GLU A 71 4.03 11.47 6.07
C GLU A 71 4.95 10.44 5.40
N GLN A 72 6.15 10.86 4.97
CA GLN A 72 7.09 9.96 4.31
C GLN A 72 7.56 8.86 5.24
N GLU A 73 7.77 9.17 6.53
CA GLU A 73 8.07 8.15 7.55
C GLU A 73 6.86 7.26 7.82
N LEU A 74 5.66 7.83 7.88
CA LEU A 74 4.42 7.09 8.13
C LEU A 74 4.14 6.02 7.05
N LEU A 75 4.45 6.33 5.79
CA LEU A 75 4.14 5.48 4.63
C LEU A 75 5.35 4.74 4.06
N ASN A 76 6.49 4.82 4.74
CA ASN A 76 7.74 4.27 4.25
C ASN A 76 7.62 2.77 3.93
N LYS A 77 8.07 2.39 2.73
CA LYS A 77 8.05 1.01 2.19
C LYS A 77 6.66 0.35 2.12
N LEU A 78 5.59 1.15 2.08
CA LEU A 78 4.22 0.65 1.88
C LEU A 78 3.76 0.93 0.46
N ALA A 79 3.04 -0.02 -0.12
CA ALA A 79 2.26 0.20 -1.32
C ALA A 79 0.91 0.78 -0.90
N PHE A 80 0.52 1.92 -1.47
CA PHE A 80 -0.71 2.58 -1.09
C PHE A 80 -1.36 3.33 -2.25
N ALA A 81 -2.69 3.43 -2.20
CA ALA A 81 -3.45 4.42 -2.95
C ALA A 81 -3.72 5.64 -2.05
N THR A 82 -3.81 6.84 -2.63
CA THR A 82 -4.05 8.06 -1.86
C THR A 82 -5.21 8.87 -2.44
N CYS A 83 -5.98 9.51 -1.58
CA CYS A 83 -6.91 10.56 -1.96
C CYS A 83 -6.98 11.66 -0.89
N GLN A 84 -7.30 12.87 -1.34
CA GLN A 84 -7.53 14.00 -0.46
C GLN A 84 -9.00 14.41 -0.58
N CYS A 85 -9.66 14.59 0.56
CA CYS A 85 -11.02 15.08 0.62
C CYS A 85 -11.11 16.12 1.74
N GLN A 86 -11.47 17.35 1.36
CA GLN A 86 -11.50 18.51 2.26
C GLN A 86 -10.16 18.67 2.99
N ASN A 87 -10.18 18.62 4.32
CA ASN A 87 -9.00 18.82 5.18
C ASN A 87 -8.35 17.51 5.61
N LYS A 88 -8.72 16.38 4.99
CA LYS A 88 -8.23 15.05 5.37
C LYS A 88 -7.50 14.39 4.21
N THR A 89 -6.39 13.76 4.55
CA THR A 89 -5.67 12.84 3.65
C THR A 89 -6.04 11.42 4.02
N TYR A 90 -6.25 10.59 3.00
CA TYR A 90 -6.57 9.17 3.13
C TYR A 90 -5.56 8.36 2.33
N HIS A 91 -5.00 7.34 2.97
CA HIS A 91 -4.13 6.36 2.34
C HIS A 91 -4.75 4.99 2.53
N PHE A 92 -4.85 4.22 1.45
CA PHE A 92 -5.37 2.87 1.47
C PHE A 92 -4.22 1.90 1.28
N ILE A 93 -4.12 0.90 2.15
CA ILE A 93 -3.02 -0.05 2.20
C ILE A 93 -3.61 -1.45 2.23
N LYS A 94 -3.10 -2.34 1.39
CA LYS A 94 -3.55 -3.73 1.32
C LYS A 94 -2.78 -4.61 2.31
N ALA A 95 -3.45 -5.60 2.90
CA ALA A 95 -2.77 -6.68 3.61
C ALA A 95 -2.05 -7.61 2.61
N LYS A 96 -0.94 -8.22 3.03
CA LYS A 96 -0.24 -9.19 2.17
C LYS A 96 -0.94 -10.54 2.11
N ASN A 97 -1.47 -11.00 3.24
CA ASN A 97 -2.21 -12.26 3.32
C ASN A 97 -3.71 -11.96 3.44
N ASN A 98 -4.50 -12.52 2.53
CA ASN A 98 -5.95 -12.33 2.45
C ASN A 98 -6.73 -13.65 2.59
N GLU A 99 -6.05 -14.77 2.83
CA GLU A 99 -6.69 -16.09 2.84
C GLU A 99 -7.43 -16.38 4.16
N ASN A 100 -6.89 -15.89 5.28
CA ASN A 100 -7.37 -16.21 6.63
C ASN A 100 -7.96 -15.01 7.38
N ARG A 101 -8.28 -13.93 6.67
CA ARG A 101 -8.77 -12.68 7.29
C ARG A 101 -9.84 -12.01 6.46
N ASN A 102 -10.76 -11.31 7.13
CA ASN A 102 -11.86 -10.61 6.49
C ASN A 102 -11.45 -9.18 6.09
N PHE A 103 -10.72 -8.46 6.96
CA PHE A 103 -10.37 -7.06 6.71
C PHE A 103 -9.07 -6.93 5.89
N THR A 104 -9.17 -7.06 4.57
CA THR A 104 -8.02 -7.19 3.67
C THR A 104 -7.34 -5.87 3.28
N PHE A 105 -7.91 -4.72 3.65
CA PHE A 105 -7.25 -3.42 3.46
C PHE A 105 -7.50 -2.48 4.66
N ALA A 106 -6.66 -1.44 4.77
CA ALA A 106 -6.75 -0.41 5.80
C ALA A 106 -6.75 0.99 5.18
N GLN A 107 -7.60 1.85 5.73
CA GLN A 107 -7.60 3.28 5.53
C GLN A 107 -6.83 3.95 6.67
N VAL A 108 -5.71 4.60 6.34
CA VAL A 108 -4.94 5.47 7.23
C VAL A 108 -5.26 6.91 6.90
N SER A 109 -5.72 7.69 7.88
CA SER A 109 -6.16 9.07 7.66
C SER A 109 -5.76 10.01 8.78
N TYR A 110 -5.58 11.28 8.44
CA TYR A 110 -5.27 12.37 9.36
C TYR A 110 -5.73 13.71 8.80
N ASP A 111 -5.91 14.67 9.70
CA ASP A 111 -6.26 16.06 9.35
C ASP A 111 -4.99 16.83 8.96
N ILE A 112 -5.05 17.61 7.88
CA ILE A 112 -3.91 18.37 7.34
C ILE A 112 -3.54 19.53 8.27
N PHE A 113 -4.52 20.11 8.97
CA PHE A 113 -4.31 21.20 9.93
C PHE A 113 -3.97 20.69 11.34
N CYS A 114 -4.37 19.45 11.66
CA CYS A 114 -4.06 18.81 12.93
C CYS A 114 -3.59 17.35 12.74
N PRO A 115 -2.37 17.14 12.19
CA PRO A 115 -1.91 15.80 11.83
C PRO A 115 -1.43 14.97 13.03
N TYR A 116 -1.71 15.42 14.26
CA TYR A 116 -1.29 14.76 15.50
C TYR A 116 -2.18 13.59 15.89
N LYS A 117 -3.21 13.26 15.10
CA LYS A 117 -4.09 12.12 15.33
C LYS A 117 -4.25 11.35 14.03
N ILE A 118 -3.75 10.12 14.04
CA ILE A 118 -3.86 9.19 12.91
C ILE A 118 -5.01 8.24 13.21
N LYS A 119 -5.87 7.99 12.23
CA LYS A 119 -6.93 7.00 12.29
C LYS A 119 -6.65 5.89 11.29
N ILE A 120 -6.64 4.65 11.76
CA ILE A 120 -6.46 3.43 10.99
C ILE A 120 -7.76 2.63 11.11
N VAL A 121 -8.45 2.45 9.99
CA VAL A 121 -9.69 1.66 9.91
C VAL A 121 -9.48 0.54 8.92
N THR A 122 -9.72 -0.70 9.32
CA THR A 122 -9.63 -1.85 8.42
C THR A 122 -11.01 -2.22 7.90
N ASP A 123 -11.09 -2.65 6.65
CA ASP A 123 -12.37 -2.90 5.98
C ASP A 123 -12.29 -4.10 5.02
N GLU A 124 -13.47 -4.61 4.66
CA GLU A 124 -13.67 -5.78 3.80
C GLU A 124 -14.04 -5.35 2.37
N PRO A 125 -13.56 -6.05 1.33
CA PRO A 125 -13.83 -5.69 -0.06
C PRO A 125 -15.18 -6.26 -0.53
N GLU A 126 -16.28 -5.91 0.15
CA GLU A 126 -17.62 -6.45 -0.14
C GLU A 126 -18.18 -5.99 -1.49
N ILE A 127 -18.77 -4.78 -1.54
CA ILE A 127 -19.49 -4.23 -2.70
C ILE A 127 -19.30 -2.71 -2.74
N GLY A 128 -19.32 -2.13 -3.95
CA GLY A 128 -19.28 -0.68 -4.14
C GLY A 128 -17.86 -0.15 -3.98
N LEU A 129 -17.71 0.94 -3.22
CA LEU A 129 -16.44 1.67 -3.15
C LEU A 129 -15.29 0.84 -2.55
N SER A 130 -15.55 0.00 -1.55
CA SER A 130 -14.51 -0.85 -0.93
C SER A 130 -13.94 -1.86 -1.93
N ALA A 131 -14.79 -2.50 -2.75
CA ALA A 131 -14.35 -3.41 -3.80
C ALA A 131 -13.50 -2.71 -4.87
N TYR A 132 -13.88 -1.49 -5.28
CA TYR A 132 -13.08 -0.70 -6.23
C TYR A 132 -11.74 -0.26 -5.66
N ILE A 133 -11.71 0.19 -4.41
CA ILE A 133 -10.46 0.55 -3.71
C ILE A 133 -9.55 -0.67 -3.63
N PHE A 134 -10.10 -1.82 -3.21
CA PHE A 134 -9.33 -3.06 -3.14
C PHE A 134 -8.76 -3.46 -4.50
N LYS A 135 -9.57 -3.37 -5.57
CA LYS A 135 -9.09 -3.65 -6.92
C LYS A 135 -7.94 -2.73 -7.34
N HIS A 136 -8.06 -1.44 -7.03
CA HIS A 136 -6.99 -0.48 -7.31
C HIS A 136 -5.70 -0.80 -6.55
N LEU A 137 -5.80 -1.31 -5.32
CA LEU A 137 -4.64 -1.77 -4.55
C LEU A 137 -3.99 -3.03 -5.16
N GLU A 138 -4.77 -3.97 -5.69
CA GLU A 138 -4.23 -5.11 -6.44
C GLU A 138 -3.45 -4.66 -7.67
N ASP A 139 -4.01 -3.70 -8.41
CA ASP A 139 -3.36 -3.15 -9.60
C ASP A 139 -2.04 -2.44 -9.24
N ILE A 140 -1.97 -1.75 -8.09
CA ILE A 140 -0.72 -1.14 -7.58
C ILE A 140 0.34 -2.20 -7.27
N GLU A 141 -0.03 -3.28 -6.58
CA GLU A 141 0.90 -4.39 -6.31
C GLU A 141 1.39 -5.05 -7.59
N GLU A 142 0.50 -5.22 -8.57
CA GLU A 142 0.85 -5.76 -9.87
C GLU A 142 1.83 -4.84 -10.62
N ILE A 143 1.58 -3.54 -10.66
CA ILE A 143 2.49 -2.54 -11.26
C ILE A 143 3.87 -2.60 -10.60
N GLN A 144 3.95 -2.71 -9.27
CA GLN A 144 5.23 -2.82 -8.55
C GLN A 144 6.01 -4.07 -8.97
N LYS A 145 5.35 -5.23 -9.00
CA LYS A 145 5.97 -6.50 -9.44
C LYS A 145 6.42 -6.42 -10.90
N LEU A 146 5.59 -5.85 -11.79
CA LEU A 146 5.91 -5.67 -13.20
C LEU A 146 7.11 -4.73 -13.39
N ASN A 147 7.21 -3.64 -12.63
CA ASN A 147 8.35 -2.74 -12.68
C ASN A 147 9.65 -3.42 -12.21
N GLU A 148 9.61 -4.21 -11.14
CA GLU A 148 10.79 -4.96 -10.66
C GLU A 148 11.30 -5.94 -11.73
N VAL A 149 10.39 -6.64 -12.41
CA VAL A 149 10.74 -7.54 -13.50
C VAL A 149 11.25 -6.77 -14.72
N ARG A 150 10.66 -5.59 -15.02
CA ARG A 150 11.09 -4.73 -16.13
C ARG A 150 12.54 -4.29 -15.96
N GLU A 151 12.92 -3.82 -14.77
CA GLU A 151 14.29 -3.39 -14.47
C GLU A 151 15.31 -4.53 -14.69
N LYS A 152 14.97 -5.75 -14.25
CA LYS A 152 15.82 -6.94 -14.48
C LYS A 152 15.94 -7.30 -15.97
N ILE A 153 14.87 -7.11 -16.73
CA ILE A 153 14.85 -7.36 -18.18
C ILE A 153 15.69 -6.32 -18.92
N GLU A 154 15.59 -5.04 -18.55
CA GLU A 154 16.41 -3.96 -19.10
C GLU A 154 17.92 -4.23 -18.84
N GLU A 155 18.28 -4.71 -17.64
CA GLU A 155 19.65 -5.11 -17.32
C GLU A 155 20.13 -6.31 -18.16
N LEU A 156 19.28 -7.32 -18.37
CA LEU A 156 19.61 -8.48 -19.21
C LEU A 156 19.75 -8.10 -20.69
N GLU A 157 18.94 -7.18 -21.18
CA GLU A 157 19.01 -6.66 -22.55
C GLU A 157 20.36 -5.99 -22.80
N MET A 158 20.80 -5.13 -21.87
CA MET A 158 22.12 -4.49 -21.93
C MET A 158 23.25 -5.52 -21.98
N LYS A 159 23.22 -6.52 -21.09
CA LYS A 159 24.23 -7.60 -21.06
C LYS A 159 24.26 -8.40 -22.38
N CYS A 160 23.11 -8.67 -22.97
CA CYS A 160 23.04 -9.36 -24.26
C CYS A 160 23.68 -8.52 -25.38
N MET A 161 23.46 -7.21 -25.39
CA MET A 161 24.05 -6.31 -26.37
C MET A 161 25.58 -6.23 -26.22
N GLU A 162 26.09 -6.10 -25.00
CA GLU A 162 27.53 -6.07 -24.72
C GLU A 162 28.25 -7.33 -25.26
N VAL A 163 27.71 -8.52 -25.00
CA VAL A 163 28.30 -9.79 -25.47
C VAL A 163 28.28 -9.90 -27.01
N LEU A 164 27.29 -9.31 -27.68
CA LEU A 164 27.23 -9.30 -29.15
C LEU A 164 28.31 -8.40 -29.77
N GLU A 165 28.71 -7.33 -29.08
CA GLU A 165 29.75 -6.40 -29.49
C GLU A 165 31.17 -6.96 -29.26
N GLU A 166 31.35 -7.86 -28.28
CA GLU A 166 32.62 -8.52 -28.00
C GLU A 166 33.07 -9.52 -29.09
N GLU A 167 34.35 -9.92 -29.05
CA GLU A 167 34.89 -11.03 -29.83
C GLU A 167 34.38 -12.39 -29.29
N ALA A 168 33.09 -12.65 -29.49
CA ALA A 168 32.48 -13.95 -29.22
C ALA A 168 32.42 -14.83 -30.48
N SER A 169 32.36 -16.15 -30.28
CA SER A 169 32.18 -17.10 -31.39
C SER A 169 30.82 -16.94 -32.07
N ASP A 170 30.71 -17.25 -33.36
CA ASP A 170 29.45 -17.11 -34.11
C ASP A 170 28.30 -17.93 -33.51
N THR A 171 28.61 -19.11 -32.95
CA THR A 171 27.63 -19.97 -32.27
C THR A 171 27.11 -19.34 -30.98
N GLU A 172 27.97 -18.65 -30.24
CA GLU A 172 27.60 -17.92 -29.04
C GLU A 172 26.78 -16.68 -29.36
N LYS A 173 27.18 -15.90 -30.38
CA LYS A 173 26.41 -14.76 -30.86
C LYS A 173 25.00 -15.17 -31.30
N GLU A 174 24.85 -16.32 -31.95
CA GLU A 174 23.54 -16.82 -32.36
C GLU A 174 22.67 -17.27 -31.17
N ARG A 175 23.28 -17.86 -30.13
CA ARG A 175 22.56 -18.17 -28.88
C ARG A 175 22.05 -16.89 -28.22
N ILE A 176 22.91 -15.87 -28.09
CA ILE A 176 22.58 -14.59 -27.45
C ILE A 176 21.49 -13.84 -28.24
N ARG A 177 21.48 -13.90 -29.58
CA ARG A 177 20.38 -13.30 -30.37
C ARG A 177 19.01 -13.90 -30.04
N LYS A 178 18.93 -15.22 -29.85
CA LYS A 178 17.68 -15.89 -29.47
C LYS A 178 17.24 -15.51 -28.05
N GLU A 179 18.19 -15.40 -27.12
CA GLU A 179 17.90 -14.92 -25.76
C GLU A 179 17.42 -13.46 -25.79
N LEU A 180 18.08 -12.60 -26.56
CA LEU A 180 17.68 -11.20 -26.75
C LEU A 180 16.26 -11.08 -27.32
N GLU A 181 15.89 -11.90 -28.30
CA GLU A 181 14.53 -11.94 -28.84
C GLU A 181 13.49 -12.26 -27.76
N LEU A 182 13.79 -13.21 -26.87
CA LEU A 182 12.93 -13.55 -25.74
C LEU A 182 12.84 -12.41 -24.71
N VAL A 183 13.97 -11.75 -24.42
CA VAL A 183 14.06 -10.60 -23.52
C VAL A 183 13.18 -9.45 -24.03
N VAL A 184 13.34 -9.06 -25.30
CA VAL A 184 12.55 -8.01 -25.95
C VAL A 184 11.06 -8.35 -25.97
N LYS A 185 10.71 -9.60 -26.30
CA LYS A 185 9.32 -10.06 -26.29
C LYS A 185 8.70 -9.96 -24.89
N THR A 186 9.46 -10.29 -23.86
CA THR A 186 9.00 -10.22 -22.46
C THR A 186 8.82 -8.77 -22.03
N ARG A 187 9.74 -7.86 -22.39
CA ARG A 187 9.59 -6.41 -22.15
C ARG A 187 8.30 -5.87 -22.75
N ASN A 188 8.03 -6.15 -24.01
CA ASN A 188 6.82 -5.69 -24.70
C ASN A 188 5.53 -6.22 -24.04
N LEU A 189 5.55 -7.46 -23.52
CA LEU A 189 4.41 -8.03 -22.78
C LEU A 189 4.15 -7.27 -21.47
N ILE A 190 5.22 -6.92 -20.74
CA ILE A 190 5.13 -6.13 -19.51
C ILE A 190 4.57 -4.74 -19.79
N GLU A 191 5.08 -4.05 -20.82
CA GLU A 191 4.59 -2.73 -21.23
C GLU A 191 3.11 -2.77 -21.59
N THR A 192 2.70 -3.76 -22.38
CA THR A 192 1.29 -3.96 -22.75
C THR A 192 0.41 -4.16 -21.51
N ARG A 193 0.89 -4.92 -20.51
CA ARG A 193 0.15 -5.16 -19.27
C ARG A 193 0.03 -3.88 -18.43
N LEU A 194 1.11 -3.12 -18.29
CA LEU A 194 1.10 -1.82 -17.59
C LEU A 194 0.12 -0.85 -18.24
N ASP A 195 0.08 -0.77 -19.56
CA ASP A 195 -0.84 0.11 -20.29
C ASP A 195 -2.31 -0.34 -20.19
N ALA A 196 -2.57 -1.65 -20.13
CA ALA A 196 -3.90 -2.19 -19.86
C ALA A 196 -4.41 -1.75 -18.48
N ILE A 197 -3.58 -1.87 -17.43
CA ILE A 197 -3.92 -1.45 -16.06
C ILE A 197 -4.20 0.06 -16.02
N ARG A 198 -3.34 0.88 -16.64
CA ARG A 198 -3.53 2.34 -16.73
C ARG A 198 -4.86 2.70 -17.41
N SER A 199 -5.20 1.98 -18.49
CA SER A 199 -6.46 2.19 -19.22
C SER A 199 -7.68 1.83 -18.38
N GLN A 200 -7.60 0.75 -17.59
CA GLN A 200 -8.64 0.36 -16.65
C GLN A 200 -8.88 1.45 -15.59
N TRP A 201 -7.83 2.06 -15.05
CA TRP A 201 -7.95 3.16 -14.08
C TRP A 201 -8.61 4.39 -14.66
N LYS A 202 -8.31 4.75 -15.91
CA LYS A 202 -8.97 5.86 -16.59
C LYS A 202 -10.49 5.65 -16.67
N ASN A 203 -10.93 4.42 -16.97
CA ASN A 203 -12.34 4.07 -16.99
C ASN A 203 -12.97 4.10 -15.59
N PHE A 204 -12.26 3.58 -14.59
CA PHE A 204 -12.70 3.61 -13.20
C PHE A 204 -12.89 5.05 -12.69
N LEU A 205 -11.89 5.92 -12.86
CA LEU A 205 -11.97 7.32 -12.45
C LEU A 205 -13.13 8.03 -13.14
N THR A 206 -13.30 7.82 -14.45
CA THR A 206 -14.41 8.42 -15.21
C THR A 206 -15.77 8.00 -14.65
N HIS A 207 -15.93 6.72 -14.30
CA HIS A 207 -17.15 6.21 -13.69
C HIS A 207 -17.37 6.78 -12.28
N PHE A 208 -16.33 6.80 -11.46
CA PHE A 208 -16.37 7.30 -10.09
C PHE A 208 -16.73 8.79 -10.02
N TYR A 209 -16.13 9.63 -10.87
CA TYR A 209 -16.51 11.05 -10.98
C TYR A 209 -17.95 11.23 -11.46
N ALA A 210 -18.44 10.42 -12.40
CA ALA A 210 -19.82 10.48 -12.86
C ALA A 210 -20.83 10.12 -11.76
N VAL A 211 -20.49 9.14 -10.90
CA VAL A 211 -21.32 8.77 -9.73
C VAL A 211 -21.32 9.88 -8.68
N LEU A 212 -20.16 10.45 -8.34
CA LEU A 212 -20.08 11.57 -7.39
C LEU A 212 -20.84 12.81 -7.87
N LEU A 213 -20.73 13.15 -9.15
CA LEU A 213 -21.47 14.27 -9.74
C LEU A 213 -22.99 14.08 -9.69
N ARG A 214 -23.49 12.85 -9.83
CA ARG A 214 -24.92 12.53 -9.70
C ARG A 214 -25.43 12.57 -8.26
N LEU A 215 -24.56 12.35 -7.28
CA LEU A 215 -24.91 12.41 -5.85
C LEU A 215 -24.83 13.83 -5.28
N ALA A 216 -24.18 14.75 -6.00
CA ALA A 216 -23.98 16.14 -5.59
C ALA A 216 -24.95 17.15 -6.25
N GLY A 217 -25.83 16.69 -7.15
CA GLY A 217 -26.88 17.50 -7.80
C GLY A 217 -28.27 17.01 -7.42
#